data_AF-A0A0F9HE38-F1
#
_entry.id   AF-A0A0F9HE38-F1
#
_cell.length_a   1.000
_cell.length_b   1.000
_cell.length_c   1.000
_cell.angle_alpha   90.00
_cell.angle_beta   90.00
_cell.angle_gamma   90.00
#
_symmetry.space_group_name_H-M   'P 1'
#
loop_
_entity.id
_entity.type
_entity.pdbx_description
1 polymer ?
#
loop_
_entity_poly.entity_id
_entity_poly.type
_entity_poly.pdbx_seq_one_letter_code
_entity_poly.pdbx_strand_id
1 'polypeptide(L)' 'MTEKEITEAKADIDSMSQEAMARLWRFAPTGHPYFNSTLPLSEHFKKRFDELGGFTPAISKDIGLG' A
#
# COMPACT_ATOMS: atom_id res chain seq x y z
N MET A 1 16.69 4.81 -2.40
CA MET A 1 16.38 3.61 -3.22
C MET A 1 16.95 3.83 -4.61
N THR A 2 17.53 2.80 -5.18
CA THR A 2 17.94 2.72 -6.59
C THR A 2 16.74 2.45 -7.50
N GLU A 3 16.88 2.64 -8.80
CA GLU A 3 15.81 2.36 -9.78
C GLU A 3 15.37 0.89 -9.76
N LYS A 4 16.31 -0.03 -9.53
CA LYS A 4 16.02 -1.47 -9.39
C LYS A 4 15.14 -1.74 -8.18
N GLU A 5 15.50 -1.19 -7.01
CA GLU A 5 14.70 -1.33 -5.79
C GLU A 5 13.30 -0.71 -5.94
N ILE A 6 13.17 0.41 -6.65
CA ILE A 6 11.86 1.01 -6.95
C ILE A 6 11.03 0.08 -7.84
N THR A 7 11.64 -0.56 -8.83
CA THR A 7 10.95 -1.47 -9.74
C THR A 7 10.46 -2.72 -9.01
N GLU A 8 11.32 -3.32 -8.18
CA GLU A 8 10.96 -4.47 -7.34
C GLU A 8 9.85 -4.11 -6.35
N ALA A 9 9.92 -2.93 -5.72
CA ALA A 9 8.87 -2.44 -4.83
C ALA A 9 7.53 -2.22 -5.54
N LYS A 10 7.53 -1.74 -6.80
CA LYS A 10 6.29 -1.64 -7.58
C LYS A 10 5.69 -3.01 -7.88
N ALA A 11 6.53 -3.99 -8.25
CA ALA A 11 6.07 -5.35 -8.48
C ALA A 11 5.47 -5.98 -7.21
N ASP A 12 6.06 -5.71 -6.04
CA ASP A 12 5.51 -6.13 -4.74
C ASP A 12 4.11 -5.51 -4.53
N ILE A 13 3.97 -4.19 -4.70
CA ILE A 13 2.68 -3.48 -4.64
C ILE A 13 1.64 -4.10 -5.59
N ASP A 14 2.02 -4.40 -6.83
CA ASP A 14 1.11 -4.96 -7.84
C ASP A 14 0.59 -6.35 -7.45
N SER A 15 1.42 -7.11 -6.72
CA SER A 15 1.10 -8.44 -6.21
C SER A 15 0.20 -8.45 -4.96
N MET A 16 0.06 -7.31 -4.28
CA MET A 16 -0.75 -7.22 -3.06
C MET A 16 -2.24 -7.32 -3.35
N SER A 17 -2.96 -8.00 -2.45
CA SER A 17 -4.42 -7.95 -2.40
C SER A 17 -4.90 -6.64 -1.73
N GLN A 18 -6.16 -6.27 -1.98
CA GLN A 18 -6.79 -5.09 -1.35
C GLN A 18 -6.65 -5.12 0.18
N GLU A 19 -6.87 -6.30 0.80
CA GLU A 19 -6.76 -6.48 2.25
C GLU A 19 -5.32 -6.28 2.74
N ALA A 20 -4.33 -6.85 2.04
CA ALA A 20 -2.92 -6.69 2.40
C ALA A 20 -2.49 -5.22 2.34
N MET A 21 -2.89 -4.51 1.28
CA MET A 21 -2.65 -3.07 1.13
C MET A 21 -3.34 -2.28 2.24
N ALA A 22 -4.59 -2.61 2.58
CA ALA A 22 -5.31 -1.96 3.66
C ALA A 22 -4.68 -2.18 5.04
N ARG A 23 -4.16 -3.39 5.31
CA ARG A 23 -3.39 -3.67 6.54
C ARG A 23 -2.11 -2.83 6.59
N LEU A 24 -1.38 -2.77 5.48
CA LEU A 24 -0.17 -1.94 5.40
C LEU A 24 -0.50 -0.46 5.62
N TRP A 25 -1.56 0.03 4.98
CA TRP A 25 -2.04 1.41 5.16
C TRP A 25 -2.39 1.73 6.61
N ARG A 26 -3.00 0.79 7.34
CA ARG A 26 -3.45 0.99 8.72
C ARG A 26 -2.35 0.85 9.76
N PHE A 27 -1.40 -0.05 9.55
CA PHE A 27 -0.48 -0.50 10.61
C PHE A 27 1.01 -0.30 10.30
N ALA A 28 1.37 0.16 9.10
CA ALA A 28 2.78 0.39 8.78
C ALA A 28 3.39 1.46 9.69
N PRO A 29 4.67 1.32 10.04
CA PRO A 29 5.38 2.34 10.80
C PRO A 29 5.47 3.65 10.00
N THR A 30 5.54 4.76 10.73
CA THR A 30 5.80 6.07 10.13
C THR A 30 7.11 6.04 9.34
N GLY A 31 7.11 6.60 8.13
CA GLY A 31 8.27 6.61 7.24
C GLY A 31 8.39 5.40 6.32
N HIS A 32 7.37 4.53 6.26
CA HIS A 32 7.37 3.41 5.31
C HIS A 32 7.59 3.89 3.86
N PRO A 33 8.46 3.25 3.06
CA PRO A 33 8.81 3.71 1.71
C PRO A 33 7.60 3.87 0.77
N TYR A 34 6.57 3.04 0.93
CA TYR A 34 5.35 3.11 0.10
C TYR A 34 4.45 4.29 0.45
N PHE A 35 4.73 5.00 1.54
CA PHE A 35 4.00 6.20 1.96
C PHE A 35 4.90 7.44 1.96
N ASN A 36 6.11 7.33 1.40
CA ASN A 36 7.02 8.45 1.26
C ASN A 36 6.77 9.16 -0.08
N SER A 37 6.27 10.39 -0.01
CA SER A 37 5.95 11.23 -1.19
C SER A 37 7.17 11.67 -2.00
N THR A 38 8.38 11.51 -1.46
CA THR A 38 9.63 11.76 -2.21
C THR A 38 10.01 10.60 -3.14
N LEU A 39 9.31 9.45 -3.03
CA LEU A 39 9.50 8.28 -3.87
C LEU A 39 8.26 8.08 -4.76
N PRO A 40 8.42 7.58 -6.00
CA PRO A 40 7.29 7.31 -6.90
C PRO A 40 6.42 6.12 -6.44
N LEU A 41 6.72 5.51 -5.29
CA LEU A 41 6.01 4.37 -4.74
C LEU A 41 4.69 4.77 -4.09
N SER A 42 4.59 5.97 -3.51
CA SER A 42 3.35 6.38 -2.84
C SER A 42 2.20 6.59 -3.80
N GLU A 43 2.49 7.17 -4.97
CA GLU A 43 1.50 7.34 -6.02
C GLU A 43 1.09 5.98 -6.62
N HIS A 44 2.06 5.10 -6.86
CA HIS A 44 1.81 3.75 -7.39
C HIS A 44 0.96 2.92 -6.42
N PHE A 45 1.31 2.92 -5.13
CA PHE A 45 0.53 2.27 -4.08
C PHE A 45 -0.90 2.79 -4.05
N LYS A 46 -1.07 4.12 -4.02
CA LYS A 46 -2.40 4.73 -3.95
C LYS A 46 -3.24 4.35 -5.15
N LYS A 47 -2.70 4.47 -6.37
CA LYS A 47 -3.39 4.11 -7.60
C LYS A 47 -3.84 2.65 -7.58
N ARG A 48 -2.93 1.72 -7.26
CA ARG A 48 -3.25 0.29 -7.18
C ARG A 48 -4.30 0.00 -6.10
N PHE A 49 -4.19 0.66 -4.95
CA PHE A 49 -5.14 0.47 -3.86
C PHE A 49 -6.54 0.96 -4.25
N ASP A 50 -6.64 2.12 -4.89
CA ASP A 50 -7.89 2.69 -5.39
C ASP A 50 -8.51 1.80 -6.49
N GLU A 51 -7.71 1.25 -7.40
CA GLU A 51 -8.15 0.27 -8.43
C GLU A 51 -8.74 -1.01 -7.81
N LEU A 52 -8.21 -1.43 -6.67
CA LEU A 52 -8.71 -2.59 -5.93
C LEU A 52 -9.94 -2.26 -5.07
N GLY A 53 -10.40 -1.01 -5.03
CA GLY A 53 -11.57 -0.56 -4.26
C GLY A 53 -11.24 0.17 -2.96
N GLY A 54 -9.97 0.42 -2.68
CA GLY A 54 -9.50 1.26 -1.58
C GLY A 54 -9.84 0.73 -0.18
N PHE A 55 -9.85 1.64 0.80
CA PHE A 55 -10.13 1.31 2.19
C PHE A 55 -11.64 1.39 2.46
N THR A 56 -12.31 0.24 2.50
CA THR A 56 -13.77 0.17 2.68
C THR A 56 -14.16 -0.05 4.15
N PRO A 57 -15.40 0.27 4.56
CA PRO A 57 -15.89 -0.07 5.90
C PRO A 57 -15.87 -1.58 6.19
N ALA A 58 -16.12 -2.42 5.17
CA ALA A 58 -16.03 -3.87 5.29
C ALA A 58 -14.60 -4.31 5.62
N ILE A 59 -13.61 -3.86 4.85
CA ILE A 59 -12.19 -4.12 5.13
C ILE A 59 -11.79 -3.56 6.50
N SER A 60 -12.23 -2.35 6.84
CA SER A 60 -11.96 -1.76 8.16
C SER A 60 -12.48 -2.62 9.30
N LYS A 61 -13.61 -3.31 9.11
CA LYS A 61 -14.17 -4.24 10.08
C LYS A 61 -13.38 -5.54 10.12
N ASP A 62 -12.95 -6.05 8.97
CA ASP A 62 -12.18 -7.29 8.86
C ASP A 62 -10.76 -7.18 9.44
N ILE A 63 -10.11 -6.01 9.28
CA ILE A 63 -8.76 -5.75 9.79
C ILE A 63 -8.73 -4.94 11.08
N GLY A 64 -9.88 -4.42 11.51
CA GLY A 64 -10.02 -3.74 12.78
C GLY A 64 -9.92 -4.73 13.92
N LEU A 65 -9.17 -4.39 14.97
CA LEU A 65 -9.33 -5.05 16.26
C LEU A 65 -10.74 -4.67 16.75
N GLY A 66 -11.59 -5.69 16.86
CA GLY A 66 -13.04 -5.57 17.08
C GLY A 66 -13.45 -4.80 18.33
#